data_AF-A0A165EPI4-F1
#
_entry.id   AF-A0A165EPI4-F1
#
_cell.length_a   1.000
_cell.length_b   1.000
_cell.length_c   1.000
_cell.angle_alpha   90.00
_cell.angle_beta   90.00
_cell.angle_gamma   90.00
#
_symmetry.space_group_name_H-M   'P 1'
#
loop_
_entity.id
_entity.type
_entity.pdbx_description
1 polymer ?
#
loop_
_entity_poly.entity_id
_entity_poly.type
_entity_poly.pdbx_seq_one_letter_code
_entity_poly.pdbx_strand_id
1 'polypeptide(L)'
;CFCLARTHSLSQYTPICTHCGLILCDLQPPSCTCPSCGEALLTHSQRQGLLNRLDEELSGVLDAEERDKQRKEDEERQRLMVQSGGGAFPTLSG
;
A
#
# COMPACT_ATOMS: atom_id res chain seq x y z
N CYS A 1 18.18 16.49 -12.48
CA CYS A 1 18.35 15.95 -11.12
C CYS A 1 19.82 15.96 -10.72
N PHE A 2 20.15 15.95 -9.41
CA PHE A 2 21.52 15.90 -8.88
C PHE A 2 22.10 14.48 -8.79
N CYS A 3 21.63 13.58 -9.64
CA CYS A 3 21.94 12.14 -9.59
C CYS A 3 23.35 11.78 -10.10
N LEU A 4 24.26 12.75 -10.25
CA LEU A 4 25.62 12.57 -10.78
C LEU A 4 25.65 11.83 -12.14
N ALA A 5 24.83 12.28 -13.08
CA ALA A 5 24.69 11.70 -14.43
C ALA A 5 24.20 10.23 -14.48
N ARG A 6 23.63 9.70 -13.39
CA ARG A 6 22.94 8.41 -13.40
C ARG A 6 21.54 8.54 -14.02
N THR A 7 21.13 7.50 -14.73
CA THR A 7 19.81 7.42 -15.35
C THR A 7 18.80 6.82 -14.37
N HIS A 8 17.71 7.54 -14.15
CA HIS A 8 16.60 7.16 -13.28
C HIS A 8 15.28 7.46 -13.98
N SER A 9 14.21 6.79 -13.57
CA SER A 9 12.88 7.14 -14.05
C SER A 9 12.47 8.51 -13.50
N LEU A 10 11.58 9.21 -14.20
CA LEU A 10 11.02 10.45 -13.68
C LEU A 10 10.14 10.16 -12.45
N SER A 11 10.09 11.12 -11.52
CA SER A 11 9.18 11.03 -10.38
C SER A 11 7.73 10.93 -10.88
N GLN A 12 7.00 9.94 -10.40
CA GLN A 12 5.58 9.74 -10.76
C GLN A 12 4.68 10.83 -10.18
N TYR A 13 5.11 11.48 -9.10
CA TYR A 13 4.33 12.48 -8.39
C TYR A 13 4.71 13.91 -8.81
N THR A 14 6.01 14.19 -8.94
CA THR A 14 6.53 15.54 -9.24
C THR A 14 7.69 15.46 -10.22
N PRO A 15 7.46 15.25 -11.52
CA PRO A 15 8.53 15.07 -12.51
C PRO A 15 9.34 16.34 -12.80
N ILE A 16 8.78 17.51 -12.48
CA ILE A 16 9.43 18.81 -12.65
C ILE A 16 9.07 19.75 -11.49
N CYS A 17 10.05 20.51 -11.02
CA CYS A 17 9.81 21.62 -10.09
C CYS A 17 9.18 22.78 -10.86
N THR A 18 7.96 23.18 -10.48
CA THR A 18 7.23 24.31 -11.10
C THR A 18 7.84 25.67 -10.81
N HIS A 19 8.74 25.77 -9.83
CA HIS A 19 9.38 27.02 -9.43
C HIS A 19 10.70 27.30 -10.19
N CYS A 20 11.57 26.29 -10.33
CA CYS A 20 12.88 26.45 -10.97
C CYS A 20 13.09 25.62 -12.24
N GLY A 21 12.11 24.80 -12.63
CA GLY A 21 12.19 23.97 -13.84
C GLY A 21 13.09 22.73 -13.72
N LEU A 22 13.62 22.43 -12.53
CA LEU A 22 14.46 21.25 -12.34
C LEU A 22 13.66 19.96 -12.60
N ILE A 23 14.15 19.10 -13.50
CA ILE A 23 13.63 17.75 -13.71
C ILE A 23 14.04 16.83 -12.56
N LEU A 24 13.06 16.15 -11.98
CA LEU A 24 13.18 15.30 -10.80
C LEU A 24 12.95 13.82 -11.15
N CYS A 25 13.82 12.97 -10.61
CA CYS A 25 13.74 11.52 -10.73
C CYS A 25 12.93 10.91 -9.58
N ASP A 26 12.60 9.63 -9.72
CA ASP A 26 11.97 8.76 -8.73
C ASP A 26 12.69 8.73 -7.36
N LEU A 27 14.01 8.93 -7.33
CA LEU A 27 14.78 9.00 -6.08
C LEU A 27 14.47 10.23 -5.22
N GLN A 28 13.86 11.28 -5.78
CA GLN A 28 13.46 12.46 -5.00
C GLN A 28 12.05 12.22 -4.44
N PRO A 29 11.89 12.06 -3.11
CA PRO A 29 10.56 11.93 -2.52
C PRO A 29 9.75 13.22 -2.75
N PRO A 30 8.47 13.13 -3.14
CA PRO A 30 7.64 14.31 -3.38
C PRO A 30 7.32 15.09 -2.09
N SER A 31 7.55 14.48 -0.92
CA SER A 31 7.41 15.11 0.39
C SER A 31 8.57 16.04 0.75
N CYS A 32 9.71 15.94 0.06
CA CYS A 32 10.89 16.76 0.26
C CYS A 32 10.82 18.07 -0.55
N THR A 33 11.69 19.02 -0.22
CA THR A 33 11.84 20.25 -0.96
C THR A 33 12.72 20.05 -2.21
N CYS A 34 12.61 20.99 -3.16
CA CYS A 34 13.44 20.99 -4.34
C CYS A 34 14.92 21.14 -3.96
N PRO A 35 15.82 20.28 -4.47
CA PRO A 35 17.24 20.35 -4.13
C PRO A 35 17.97 21.51 -4.81
N SER A 36 17.34 22.18 -5.79
CA SER A 36 17.91 23.33 -6.50
C SER A 36 17.49 24.66 -5.85
N CYS A 37 16.20 24.84 -5.57
CA CYS A 37 15.67 26.12 -5.08
C CYS A 37 15.11 26.09 -3.66
N GLY A 38 15.06 24.92 -3.00
CA GLY A 38 14.53 24.76 -1.64
C GLY A 38 13.00 24.85 -1.52
N GLU A 39 12.29 25.11 -2.61
CA GLU A 39 10.82 25.28 -2.59
C GLU A 39 10.08 23.94 -2.47
N ALA A 40 8.87 23.94 -1.91
CA ALA A 40 8.04 22.75 -1.81
C ALA A 40 7.67 22.21 -3.20
N LEU A 41 7.78 20.90 -3.41
CA LEU A 41 7.46 20.25 -4.69
C LEU A 41 5.97 20.04 -4.92
N LEU A 42 5.21 19.93 -3.83
CA LEU A 42 3.76 19.79 -3.84
C LEU A 42 3.13 21.01 -3.21
N THR A 43 2.04 21.50 -3.82
CA THR A 43 1.15 22.43 -3.13
C THR A 43 0.46 21.74 -1.95
N HIS A 44 -0.09 22.53 -1.02
CA HIS A 44 -0.82 21.97 0.11
C HIS A 44 -1.98 21.06 -0.32
N SER A 45 -2.74 21.45 -1.35
CA SER A 45 -3.85 20.63 -1.89
C SER A 45 -3.37 19.36 -2.56
N GLN A 46 -2.27 19.40 -3.33
CA GLN A 46 -1.69 18.20 -3.94
C GLN A 46 -1.15 17.24 -2.89
N ARG A 47 -0.52 17.78 -1.83
CA ARG A 47 -0.04 16.99 -0.70
C ARG A 47 -1.21 16.29 0.01
N GLN A 48 -2.28 17.01 0.30
CA GLN A 48 -3.46 16.41 0.93
C GLN A 48 -4.10 15.36 0.03
N GLY A 49 -4.19 15.62 -1.28
CA GLY A 49 -4.69 14.64 -2.25
C GLY A 49 -3.84 13.37 -2.30
N LEU A 50 -2.52 13.49 -2.17
CA LEU A 50 -1.62 12.33 -2.09
C LEU A 50 -1.82 11.54 -0.79
N LEU A 51 -1.95 12.22 0.35
CA LEU A 51 -2.21 11.57 1.64
C LEU A 51 -3.52 10.78 1.61
N ASN A 52 -4.60 11.39 1.11
CA ASN A 52 -5.90 10.71 1.02
C ASN A 52 -5.82 9.46 0.14
N ARG A 53 -5.12 9.50 -1.00
CA ARG A 53 -4.92 8.31 -1.85
C ARG A 53 -4.14 7.23 -1.14
N LEU A 54 -3.08 7.58 -0.42
CA LEU A 54 -2.28 6.62 0.35
C LEU A 54 -3.11 5.99 1.48
N ASP A 55 -3.96 6.77 2.14
CA ASP A 55 -4.87 6.25 3.18
C ASP A 55 -5.93 5.30 2.60
N GLU A 56 -6.46 5.61 1.41
CA GLU A 56 -7.39 4.73 0.68
C GLU A 56 -6.69 3.42 0.25
N GLU A 57 -5.48 3.51 -0.31
CA GLU A 57 -4.68 2.34 -0.70
C GLU A 57 -4.35 1.47 0.51
N LEU A 58 -3.92 2.09 1.62
CA LEU A 58 -3.62 1.39 2.86
C LEU A 58 -4.85 0.67 3.41
N SER A 59 -6.00 1.35 3.46
CA SER A 59 -7.26 0.75 3.91
C SER A 59 -7.66 -0.43 3.03
N GLY A 60 -7.53 -0.30 1.71
CA GLY A 60 -7.83 -1.37 0.76
C GLY A 60 -6.93 -2.61 0.93
N VAL A 61 -5.64 -2.40 1.23
CA VAL A 61 -4.70 -3.49 1.52
C VAL A 61 -5.07 -4.19 2.83
N LEU A 62 -5.32 -3.45 3.90
CA LEU A 62 -5.70 -4.02 5.20
C LEU A 62 -7.00 -4.84 5.12
N ASP A 63 -8.01 -4.34 4.40
CA ASP A 63 -9.25 -5.06 4.17
C ASP A 63 -9.03 -6.36 3.37
N ALA A 64 -8.11 -6.35 2.41
CA ALA A 64 -7.77 -7.54 1.63
C ALA A 64 -7.06 -8.59 2.49
N GLU A 65 -6.11 -8.16 3.33
CA GLU A 65 -5.39 -9.04 4.26
C GLU A 65 -6.34 -9.66 5.29
N GLU A 66 -7.27 -8.88 5.85
CA GLU A 66 -8.25 -9.38 6.81
C GLU A 66 -9.20 -10.40 6.17
N ARG A 67 -9.68 -10.14 4.94
CA ARG A 67 -10.50 -11.12 4.20
C ARG A 67 -9.75 -12.42 3.92
N ASP A 68 -8.46 -12.35 3.58
CA ASP A 68 -7.65 -13.55 3.34
C ASP A 68 -7.43 -14.35 4.63
N LYS A 69 -7.23 -13.66 5.75
CA LYS A 69 -7.14 -14.28 7.08
C LYS A 69 -8.43 -15.00 7.46
N GLN A 70 -9.59 -14.34 7.35
CA GLN A 70 -10.89 -14.93 7.64
C GLN A 70 -11.15 -16.18 6.79
N ARG A 71 -10.84 -16.12 5.50
CA ARG A 71 -10.95 -17.28 4.61
C ARG A 71 -10.10 -18.46 5.07
N LYS A 72 -8.85 -18.22 5.48
CA LYS A 72 -7.97 -19.29 5.98
C LYS A 72 -8.50 -19.91 7.27
N GLU A 73 -9.01 -19.09 8.19
CA GLU A 73 -9.60 -19.57 9.44
C GLU A 73 -10.87 -20.40 9.19
N ASP A 74 -11.73 -19.98 8.25
CA ASP A 74 -12.92 -20.73 7.86
C ASP A 74 -12.57 -22.05 7.17
N GLU A 75 -11.59 -22.05 6.26
CA GLU A 75 -11.08 -23.26 5.61
C GLU A 75 -10.50 -24.25 6.64
N GLU A 76 -9.74 -23.77 7.62
CA GLU A 76 -9.21 -24.61 8.70
C GLU A 76 -10.34 -25.18 9.57
N ARG A 77 -11.29 -24.35 9.99
CA ARG A 77 -12.45 -24.77 10.76
C ARG A 77 -13.26 -25.84 10.02
N GLN A 78 -13.48 -25.66 8.72
CA GLN A 78 -14.18 -26.62 7.88
C GLN A 78 -13.41 -27.94 7.79
N ARG A 79 -12.07 -27.90 7.62
CA ARG A 79 -11.22 -29.11 7.60
C ARG A 79 -11.30 -29.87 8.92
N LEU A 80 -11.23 -29.17 10.06
CA LEU A 80 -11.34 -29.77 11.38
C LEU A 80 -12.71 -30.41 11.60
N MET A 81 -13.79 -29.74 11.16
CA MET A 81 -15.16 -30.27 11.23
C MET A 81 -15.33 -31.56 10.41
N VAL A 82 -14.75 -31.63 9.22
CA VAL A 82 -14.76 -32.84 8.39
C VAL A 82 -13.94 -33.97 9.04
N GLN A 83 -12.74 -33.67 9.58
CA GLN A 83 -11.87 -34.67 10.21
C GLN A 83 -12.46 -35.26 11.50
N SER A 84 -13.22 -34.48 12.27
CA SER A 84 -13.87 -34.93 13.51
C SER A 84 -15.11 -35.81 13.28
N GLY A 85 -15.39 -36.21 12.03
CA GLY A 85 -16.34 -37.27 11.70
C GLY A 85 -17.79 -36.97 12.07
N GLY A 86 -18.12 -35.68 12.27
CA GLY A 86 -19.46 -35.26 12.64
C GLY A 86 -19.98 -35.91 13.93
N GLY A 87 -19.15 -36.10 14.96
CA GLY A 87 -19.60 -36.40 16.33
C GLY A 87 -20.78 -37.37 16.44
N ALA A 88 -20.81 -38.47 15.67
CA ALA A 88 -21.82 -39.50 15.83
C ALA A 88 -21.48 -40.28 17.10
N PHE A 89 -22.00 -39.81 18.24
CA PHE A 89 -21.97 -40.54 19.49
C PHE A 89 -22.72 -41.87 19.25
N PRO A 90 -22.10 -43.05 19.50
CA PRO A 90 -22.78 -44.32 19.25
C PRO A 90 -23.98 -44.42 20.19
N THR A 91 -25.19 -44.42 19.63
CA THR A 91 -26.41 -44.71 20.38
C THR A 91 -26.33 -46.17 20.82
N LEU A 92 -26.08 -46.40 22.11
CA LEU A 92 -26.16 -47.75 22.71
C LEU A 92 -27.64 -48.16 22.73
N SER A 93 -28.09 -48.78 21.65
CA SER A 93 -29.33 -49.55 21.64
C SER A 93 -29.03 -50.95 22.20
N GLY A 94 -29.28 -51.11 23.50
CA GLY A 94 -29.20 -52.37 24.24
C GLY A 94 -30.10 -52.31 25.46
#